data_AF-A0A928RWV7-F1
#
_entry.id   AF-A0A928RWV7-F1
#
_cell.length_a   1.000
_cell.length_b   1.000
_cell.length_c   1.000
_cell.angle_alpha   90.00
_cell.angle_beta   90.00
_cell.angle_gamma   90.00
#
_symmetry.space_group_name_H-M   'P 1'
#
loop_
_entity.id
_entity.type
_entity.pdbx_description
1 polymer ?
#
loop_
_entity_poly.entity_id
_entity_poly.type
_entity_poly.pdbx_seq_one_letter_code
_entity_poly.pdbx_strand_id
1 'polypeptide(L)'
;MYTAGTNRNHMSGKSHRKTCKPLAELRAEIDRLKLELEEKRVVEKAKGLIVNTKGITEKEACDLLESFSTEHNKTLIEAAEIILLGNRLLKPIPRRKAKRKQ
;
A
#
# COMPACT_ATOMS: atom_id res chain seq x y z
N MET A 1 -66.03 -35.68 -11.71
CA MET A 1 -65.57 -34.65 -12.67
C MET A 1 -64.78 -33.62 -11.87
N TYR A 2 -63.44 -33.65 -11.95
CA TYR A 2 -62.58 -32.74 -11.18
C TYR A 2 -62.09 -31.61 -12.09
N THR A 3 -62.40 -30.36 -11.75
CA THR A 3 -61.99 -29.18 -12.50
C THR A 3 -60.56 -28.81 -12.16
N ALA A 4 -59.70 -28.80 -13.18
CA ALA A 4 -58.33 -28.32 -13.10
C ALA A 4 -58.32 -26.80 -12.93
N GLY A 5 -58.11 -26.33 -11.71
CA GLY A 5 -57.77 -24.93 -11.43
C GLY A 5 -56.26 -24.75 -11.51
N THR A 6 -55.74 -24.42 -12.69
CA THR A 6 -54.32 -24.08 -12.90
C THR A 6 -53.96 -22.80 -12.14
N ASN A 7 -53.27 -22.95 -11.02
CA ASN A 7 -52.67 -21.87 -10.26
C ASN A 7 -51.49 -21.26 -11.04
N ARG A 8 -51.75 -20.17 -11.77
CA ARG A 8 -50.70 -19.33 -12.38
C ARG A 8 -50.23 -18.29 -11.37
N ASN A 9 -49.38 -18.72 -10.44
CA ASN A 9 -48.58 -17.78 -9.66
C ASN A 9 -47.48 -17.20 -10.57
N HIS A 10 -47.80 -16.05 -11.16
CA HIS A 10 -46.88 -15.22 -11.94
C HIS A 10 -46.05 -14.36 -10.97
N MET A 11 -45.00 -14.94 -10.41
CA MET A 11 -43.98 -14.20 -9.64
C MET A 11 -42.85 -13.82 -10.60
N SER A 12 -42.82 -12.56 -11.03
CA SER A 12 -41.58 -11.95 -11.51
C SER A 12 -41.53 -10.49 -11.07
N GLY A 13 -41.11 -10.30 -9.82
CA GLY A 13 -40.64 -9.00 -9.35
C GLY A 13 -39.35 -8.65 -10.10
N LYS A 14 -39.45 -7.89 -11.19
CA LYS A 14 -38.29 -7.25 -11.80
C LYS A 14 -37.91 -6.03 -10.97
N SER A 15 -37.26 -6.27 -9.83
CA SER A 15 -36.46 -5.25 -9.15
C SER A 15 -35.15 -5.11 -9.93
N HIS A 16 -35.16 -4.41 -11.07
CA HIS A 16 -33.93 -3.94 -11.72
C HIS A 16 -33.38 -2.75 -10.92
N ARG A 17 -32.89 -3.07 -9.72
CA ARG A 17 -32.08 -2.16 -8.92
C ARG A 17 -30.69 -2.10 -9.55
N LYS A 18 -30.36 -0.91 -10.05
CA LYS A 18 -29.04 -0.28 -10.01
C LYS A 18 -27.97 -0.91 -10.90
N THR A 19 -27.57 -0.12 -11.89
CA THR A 19 -26.21 -0.02 -12.43
C THR A 19 -25.22 0.27 -11.30
N CYS A 20 -24.93 -0.73 -10.48
CA CYS A 20 -23.80 -0.70 -9.57
C CYS A 20 -22.73 -1.55 -10.23
N LYS A 21 -21.61 -0.93 -10.63
CA LYS A 21 -20.42 -1.68 -11.02
C LYS A 21 -20.20 -2.78 -9.97
N PRO A 22 -19.87 -4.03 -10.35
CA PRO A 22 -19.71 -5.13 -9.41
C PRO A 22 -18.87 -4.65 -8.23
N LEU A 23 -19.36 -4.84 -7.01
CA LEU A 23 -18.69 -4.40 -5.78
C LEU A 23 -17.23 -4.91 -5.72
N ALA A 24 -16.94 -6.02 -6.39
CA ALA A 24 -15.61 -6.58 -6.59
C ALA A 24 -14.68 -5.68 -7.43
N GLU A 25 -15.16 -5.10 -8.53
CA GLU A 25 -14.37 -4.20 -9.40
C GLU A 25 -14.03 -2.90 -8.67
N LEU A 26 -15.01 -2.33 -7.96
CA LEU A 26 -14.78 -1.13 -7.15
C LEU A 26 -13.81 -1.39 -5.99
N ARG A 27 -13.85 -2.59 -5.39
CA ARG A 27 -12.91 -2.99 -4.35
C ARG A 27 -11.50 -3.16 -4.91
N ALA A 28 -11.35 -3.84 -6.05
CA ALA A 28 -10.06 -4.01 -6.71
C ALA A 28 -9.42 -2.66 -7.08
N GLU A 29 -10.22 -1.70 -7.57
CA GLU A 29 -9.75 -0.35 -7.88
C GLU A 29 -9.30 0.39 -6.61
N ILE A 30 -10.07 0.30 -5.53
CA ILE A 30 -9.71 0.88 -4.23
C ILE A 30 -8.40 0.27 -3.71
N ASP A 31 -8.23 -1.05 -3.81
CA ASP A 31 -7.04 -1.74 -3.31
C ASP A 31 -5.81 -1.41 -4.16
N ARG A 32 -5.96 -1.28 -5.48
CA ARG A 32 -4.91 -0.83 -6.38
C ARG A 32 -4.46 0.60 -6.08
N LEU A 33 -5.42 1.52 -5.90
CA LEU A 33 -5.12 2.91 -5.56
C LEU A 33 -4.46 3.05 -4.20
N LYS A 34 -4.87 2.23 -3.22
CA LYS A 34 -4.21 2.17 -1.90
C LYS A 34 -2.79 1.66 -2.00
N LEU A 35 -2.55 0.63 -2.81
CA LEU A 35 -1.22 0.07 -3.01
C LEU A 35 -0.30 1.14 -3.62
N GLU A 36 -0.72 1.79 -4.70
CA GLU A 36 0.08 2.85 -5.35
C GLU A 36 0.40 4.02 -4.40
N LEU A 37 -0.54 4.38 -3.53
CA LEU A 37 -0.35 5.41 -2.50
C LEU A 37 0.67 4.99 -1.44
N GLU A 38 0.60 3.75 -0.96
CA GLU A 38 1.53 3.25 0.04
C GLU A 38 2.94 3.09 -0.55
N GLU A 39 3.04 2.60 -1.79
CA GLU A 39 4.28 2.50 -2.56
C GLU A 39 4.97 3.87 -2.67
N LYS A 40 4.23 4.91 -3.06
CA LYS A 40 4.75 6.28 -3.10
C LYS A 40 5.21 6.76 -1.71
N ARG A 41 4.46 6.48 -0.64
CA ARG A 41 4.87 6.87 0.73
C ARG A 41 6.15 6.18 1.19
N VAL A 42 6.34 4.90 0.86
CA VAL A 42 7.53 4.14 1.25
C VAL A 42 8.77 4.71 0.55
N VAL A 43 8.66 5.00 -0.74
CA VAL A 43 9.72 5.62 -1.54
C VAL A 43 10.08 7.01 -1.00
N GLU A 44 9.10 7.86 -0.71
CA GLU A 44 9.34 9.20 -0.14
C GLU A 44 10.04 9.15 1.23
N LYS A 45 9.66 8.20 2.09
CA LYS A 45 10.34 8.01 3.39
C LYS A 45 11.79 7.58 3.21
N ALA A 46 12.08 6.71 2.24
CA ALA A 46 13.43 6.27 1.95
C ALA A 46 14.29 7.43 1.41
N LYS A 47 13.75 8.26 0.49
CA LYS A 47 14.42 9.47 0.01
C LYS A 47 14.76 10.42 1.15
N GLY A 48 13.77 10.76 1.99
CA GLY A 48 13.98 11.65 3.13
C GLY A 48 15.03 11.10 4.11
N LEU A 49 15.09 9.78 4.27
CA LEU A 49 16.14 9.15 5.06
C LEU A 49 17.53 9.28 4.42
N ILE A 50 17.66 9.05 3.11
CA ILE A 50 18.92 9.19 2.38
C ILE A 50 19.41 10.63 2.44
N VAL A 51 18.53 11.61 2.23
CA VAL A 51 18.83 13.05 2.37
C VAL A 51 19.34 13.36 3.78
N ASN A 52 18.63 12.92 4.82
CA ASN A 52 19.00 13.20 6.20
C ASN A 52 20.31 12.53 6.64
N THR A 53 20.65 11.37 6.07
CA THR A 53 21.83 10.59 6.46
C THR A 53 23.08 10.98 5.68
N LYS A 54 22.94 11.28 4.38
CA LYS A 54 24.07 11.64 3.50
C LYS A 54 24.22 13.14 3.27
N GLY A 55 23.21 13.95 3.61
CA GLY A 55 23.23 15.40 3.39
C GLY A 55 23.16 15.81 1.91
N ILE A 56 22.59 14.96 1.06
CA ILE A 56 22.47 15.18 -0.39
C ILE A 56 21.10 15.77 -0.75
N THR A 57 20.95 16.27 -1.98
CA THR A 57 19.68 16.80 -2.47
C THR A 57 18.66 15.68 -2.73
N GLU A 58 17.38 16.05 -2.79
CA GLU A 58 16.29 15.10 -3.08
C GLU A 58 16.46 14.42 -4.44
N LYS A 59 16.93 15.17 -5.44
CA LYS A 59 17.20 14.65 -6.79
C LYS A 59 18.28 13.56 -6.76
N GLU A 60 19.40 13.84 -6.10
CA GLU A 60 20.50 12.87 -5.95
C GLU A 60 20.07 11.65 -5.13
N ALA A 61 19.19 11.83 -4.13
CA ALA A 61 18.63 10.71 -3.38
C ALA A 61 17.74 9.81 -4.25
N CYS A 62 16.99 10.38 -5.19
CA CYS A 62 16.19 9.64 -6.16
C CYS A 62 17.08 8.86 -7.13
N ASP A 63 18.07 9.52 -7.74
CA ASP A 63 19.01 8.90 -8.67
C ASP A 63 19.79 7.75 -8.00
N LEU A 64 20.16 7.92 -6.73
CA LEU A 64 20.85 6.90 -5.95
C LEU A 64 19.94 5.71 -5.60
N LEU A 65 18.68 5.97 -5.27
CA LEU A 65 17.70 4.92 -4.99
C LEU A 65 17.40 4.10 -6.26
N GLU A 66 17.28 4.77 -7.41
CA GLU A 66 17.09 4.12 -8.71
C GLU A 66 18.32 3.31 -9.14
N SER A 67 19.51 3.85 -8.91
CA SER A 67 20.77 3.14 -9.18
C SER A 67 20.87 1.87 -8.34
N PHE A 68 20.56 1.95 -7.04
CA PHE A 68 20.53 0.80 -6.13
C PHE A 68 19.47 -0.23 -6.55
N SER A 69 18.29 0.22 -6.95
CA SER A 69 17.22 -0.64 -7.46
C SER A 69 17.68 -1.42 -8.69
N THR A 70 18.31 -0.73 -9.65
CA THR A 70 18.80 -1.30 -10.90
C THR A 70 19.96 -2.27 -10.67
N GLU A 71 20.91 -1.89 -9.82
CA GLU A 71 22.08 -2.72 -9.45
C GLU A 71 21.65 -4.06 -8.81
N HIS A 72 20.59 -4.04 -7.99
CA HIS A 72 20.11 -5.23 -7.31
C HIS A 72 18.97 -5.96 -8.03
N ASN A 73 18.59 -5.53 -9.24
CA ASN A 73 17.40 -6.04 -9.96
C ASN A 73 16.14 -6.08 -9.06
N LYS A 74 15.97 -5.05 -8.24
CA LYS A 74 14.83 -4.88 -7.34
C LYS A 74 13.89 -3.83 -7.87
N THR A 75 12.63 -3.92 -7.46
CA THR A 75 11.69 -2.82 -7.65
C THR A 75 12.08 -1.64 -6.74
N LEU A 76 11.71 -0.42 -7.15
CA LEU A 76 12.02 0.79 -6.40
C LEU A 76 11.47 0.74 -4.96
N ILE A 77 10.33 0.06 -4.79
CA ILE A 77 9.68 -0.15 -3.49
C ILE A 77 10.51 -1.09 -2.62
N GLU A 78 10.92 -2.25 -3.13
CA GLU A 78 11.76 -3.19 -2.38
C GLU A 78 13.07 -2.53 -1.96
N ALA A 79 13.70 -1.76 -2.85
CA ALA A 79 14.90 -0.99 -2.54
C ALA A 79 14.66 -0.01 -1.38
N ALA A 80 13.56 0.75 -1.43
CA ALA A 80 13.16 1.67 -0.38
C ALA A 80 12.88 0.97 0.96
N GLU A 81 12.21 -0.18 0.94
CA GLU A 81 11.94 -1.00 2.13
C GLU A 81 13.23 -1.51 2.78
N ILE A 82 14.18 -2.01 1.99
CA ILE A 82 15.48 -2.49 2.47
C ILE A 82 16.23 -1.37 3.20
N ILE A 83 16.26 -0.17 2.62
CA ILE A 83 16.93 1.00 3.22
C ILE A 83 16.25 1.40 4.54
N LEU A 84 14.92 1.45 4.55
CA LEU A 84 14.15 1.78 5.76
C LEU A 84 14.37 0.74 6.87
N LEU A 85 14.40 -0.54 6.52
CA LEU A 85 14.65 -1.64 7.45
C LEU A 85 16.08 -1.58 8.00
N GLY A 86 17.07 -1.40 7.13
CA GLY A 86 18.47 -1.24 7.51
C GLY A 86 18.67 -0.08 8.48
N ASN A 87 18.04 1.07 8.23
CA ASN A 87 18.12 2.21 9.14
C ASN A 87 17.46 1.97 10.51
N ARG A 88 16.37 1.18 10.59
CA ARG A 88 15.82 0.79 11.91
C ARG A 88 16.82 0.00 12.73
N LEU A 89 17.61 -0.83 12.08
CA LEU A 89 18.68 -1.63 12.69
C LEU A 89 19.90 -0.78 13.09
N LEU A 90 20.24 0.22 12.27
CA LEU A 90 21.41 1.08 12.49
C LEU A 90 21.17 2.24 13.46
N LYS A 91 19.91 2.59 13.78
CA LYS A 91 19.61 3.60 14.79
C LYS A 91 20.24 3.23 16.14
N PRO A 92 21.03 4.12 16.77
CA PRO A 92 21.68 3.80 18.03
C PRO A 92 20.63 3.48 19.10
N ILE A 93 20.78 2.32 19.74
CA ILE A 93 19.92 1.91 20.86
C ILE A 93 20.05 2.98 21.94
N PRO A 94 18.95 3.64 22.36
CA PRO A 94 19.01 4.62 23.42
C PRO A 94 19.49 3.91 24.68
N ARG A 95 20.77 4.15 25.06
CA ARG A 95 21.34 3.67 26.31
C ARG A 95 20.53 4.31 27.43
N ARG A 96 19.62 3.52 28.00
CA ARG A 96 18.75 3.88 29.14
C ARG A 96 19.65 4.48 30.21
N LYS A 97 19.67 5.81 30.37
CA LYS A 97 20.47 6.45 31.41
C LYS A 97 19.95 5.93 32.74
N ALA A 98 20.78 5.16 33.43
CA ALA A 98 20.53 4.73 34.79
C ALA A 98 20.24 5.99 35.61
N LYS A 99 19.07 6.04 36.26
CA LYS A 99 18.72 7.10 37.21
C LYS A 99 19.81 7.11 38.29
N ARG A 100 20.73 8.08 38.22
CA ARG A 100 21.55 8.43 39.39
C ARG A 100 20.57 9.02 40.40
N LYS A 101 20.32 8.27 41.46
CA LYS A 101 19.73 8.79 42.70
C LYS A 101 20.64 9.92 43.20
N GLN A 102 20.10 11.12 43.35
CA GLN A 102 20.46 12.03 44.42
C GLN A 102 19.23 12.12 45.31
#